data_AF-A0A4Q4XEN9-F1
#
_entry.id   AF-A0A4Q4XEN9-F1
#
_cell.length_a   1.000
_cell.length_b   1.000
_cell.length_c   1.000
_cell.angle_alpha   90.00
_cell.angle_beta   90.00
_cell.angle_gamma   90.00
#
_symmetry.space_group_name_H-M   'P 1'
#
loop_
_entity.id
_entity.type
_entity.pdbx_description
1 polymer ?
#
loop_
_entity_poly.entity_id
_entity_poly.type
_entity_poly.pdbx_seq_one_letter_code
_entity_poly.pdbx_strand_id
1 'polypeptide(L)'
;MIQGASTIDMPGNRELWVPDVVYIRGLYYYLYSVSTTGGHTFAIDYATSTTMESGSWKDHGIVVTSTDSNPYNAIDANAINGTGANEFCLQWGSYLGNIYQSPVAINGEYVFRPGNEYQIAY
;
A
#
# COMPACT_ATOMS: atom_id res chain seq x y z
N MET A 1 -10.29 10.26 -0.26
CA MET A 1 -9.93 9.93 1.14
C MET A 1 -11.01 9.03 1.73
N ILE A 2 -10.59 7.98 2.42
CA ILE A 2 -11.47 7.15 3.26
C ILE A 2 -12.09 8.04 4.33
N GLN A 3 -13.38 7.86 4.61
CA GLN A 3 -14.05 8.57 5.70
C GLN A 3 -13.97 7.72 6.98
N GLY A 4 -13.47 8.30 8.06
CA GLY A 4 -13.35 7.62 9.34
C GLY A 4 -11.99 6.94 9.52
N ALA A 5 -11.99 5.69 10.00
CA ALA A 5 -10.79 4.89 10.19
C ALA A 5 -10.62 3.91 9.03
N SER A 6 -9.37 3.59 8.70
CA SER A 6 -9.04 2.37 7.97
C SER A 6 -9.58 1.15 8.72
N THR A 7 -9.91 0.12 7.96
CA THR A 7 -10.40 -1.19 8.41
C THR A 7 -9.33 -1.99 9.15
N ILE A 8 -8.06 -1.60 9.07
CA ILE A 8 -6.98 -2.22 9.85
C ILE A 8 -7.23 -2.06 11.35
N ASP A 9 -7.10 -3.17 12.08
CA ASP A 9 -7.13 -3.21 13.54
C ASP A 9 -5.72 -2.93 14.09
N MET A 10 -5.28 -1.67 13.95
CA MET A 10 -3.98 -1.20 14.39
C MET A 10 -4.07 0.25 14.89
N PRO A 11 -3.32 0.61 15.96
CA PRO A 11 -3.14 2.01 16.33
C PRO A 11 -2.68 2.84 15.13
N GLY A 12 -3.20 4.07 15.03
CA GLY A 12 -2.89 4.96 13.90
C GLY A 12 -3.83 4.81 12.69
N ASN A 13 -4.81 3.90 12.71
CA ASN A 13 -5.76 3.69 11.60
C ASN A 13 -6.64 4.91 11.21
N ARG A 14 -6.51 6.05 11.90
CA ARG A 14 -7.15 7.33 11.56
C ARG A 14 -6.19 8.38 11.00
N GLU A 15 -4.90 8.08 10.99
CA GLU A 15 -3.81 8.96 10.56
C GLU A 15 -3.13 8.32 9.34
N LEU A 16 -3.78 8.45 8.18
CA LEU A 16 -3.31 7.83 6.94
C LEU A 16 -2.23 8.69 6.29
N TRP A 17 -1.07 8.12 6.02
CA TRP A 17 0.09 8.86 5.53
C TRP A 17 0.43 8.48 4.09
N VAL A 18 1.18 9.39 3.45
CA VAL A 18 1.98 9.15 2.23
C VAL A 18 1.23 8.39 1.11
N PRO A 19 0.09 8.94 0.65
CA PRO A 19 -0.76 8.21 -0.28
C PRO A 19 -0.23 8.21 -1.70
N ASP A 20 -0.59 7.15 -2.43
CA ASP A 20 -0.51 7.06 -3.89
C ASP A 20 -1.88 6.69 -4.48
N VAL A 21 -2.19 7.21 -5.67
CA VAL A 21 -3.42 6.89 -6.39
C VAL A 21 -3.10 6.49 -7.82
N VAL A 22 -3.48 5.27 -8.19
CA VAL A 22 -3.34 4.75 -9.55
C VAL A 22 -4.69 4.41 -10.16
N TYR A 23 -4.88 4.69 -11.45
CA TYR A 23 -6.09 4.33 -12.18
C TYR A 23 -5.84 3.14 -13.09
N ILE A 24 -6.53 2.03 -12.83
CA ILE A 24 -6.35 0.77 -13.55
C ILE A 24 -7.72 0.22 -13.93
N ARG A 25 -7.95 0.05 -15.25
CA ARG A 25 -9.14 -0.59 -15.83
C ARG A 25 -10.48 -0.07 -15.28
N GLY A 26 -10.63 1.24 -15.16
CA GLY A 26 -11.91 1.83 -14.72
C GLY A 26 -12.02 2.07 -13.21
N LEU A 27 -10.99 1.73 -12.43
CA LEU A 27 -11.01 1.82 -10.97
C LEU A 27 -9.77 2.57 -10.47
N TYR A 28 -9.98 3.52 -9.56
CA TYR A 28 -8.91 4.15 -8.79
C TYR A 28 -8.56 3.27 -7.60
N TYR A 29 -7.27 3.07 -7.37
CA TYR A 29 -6.71 2.40 -6.21
C TYR A 29 -5.94 3.45 -5.43
N TYR A 30 -6.30 3.64 -4.17
CA TYR A 30 -5.65 4.52 -3.22
C TYR A 30 -4.85 3.67 -2.25
N LEU A 31 -3.54 3.68 -2.38
CA LEU A 31 -2.61 3.05 -1.45
C LEU A 31 -2.24 4.07 -0.38
N TYR A 32 -2.23 3.65 0.88
CA TYR A 32 -1.93 4.54 1.99
C TYR A 32 -1.24 3.78 3.12
N SER A 33 -0.50 4.52 3.94
CA SER A 33 0.27 3.94 5.05
C SER A 33 -0.41 4.19 6.39
N VAL A 34 -0.25 3.23 7.30
CA VAL A 34 -0.65 3.32 8.71
C VAL A 34 0.55 2.91 9.56
N SER A 35 0.80 3.63 10.65
CA SER A 35 1.91 3.33 11.57
C SER A 35 1.44 3.39 13.01
N THR A 36 2.07 2.58 13.87
CA THR A 36 1.83 2.69 15.32
C THR A 36 2.60 3.88 15.89
N THR A 37 1.96 4.62 16.79
CA THR A 37 2.61 5.74 17.47
C THR A 37 3.78 5.25 18.32
N GLY A 38 4.99 5.76 18.05
CA GLY A 38 6.19 5.47 18.83
C GLY A 38 6.78 4.06 18.63
N GLY A 39 6.29 3.31 17.65
CA GLY A 39 6.78 1.97 17.30
C GLY A 39 7.23 1.85 15.84
N HIS A 40 7.84 0.72 15.52
CA HIS A 40 8.29 0.36 14.17
C HIS A 40 7.35 -0.69 13.56
N THR A 41 6.05 -0.52 13.75
CA THR A 41 5.04 -1.36 13.09
C THR A 41 4.31 -0.51 12.05
N PHE A 42 4.37 -0.97 10.80
CA PHE A 42 3.86 -0.26 9.65
C PHE A 42 2.99 -1.17 8.81
N ALA A 43 2.02 -0.57 8.11
CA ALA A 43 1.19 -1.23 7.14
C ALA A 43 0.97 -0.32 5.93
N ILE A 44 0.93 -0.93 4.75
CA ILE A 44 0.33 -0.35 3.55
C ILE A 44 -0.99 -1.04 3.35
N ASP A 45 -2.03 -0.23 3.20
CA ASP A 45 -3.39 -0.64 2.97
C ASP A 45 -3.89 -0.03 1.65
N TYR A 46 -5.05 -0.48 1.17
CA TYR A 46 -5.64 0.09 -0.04
C TYR A 46 -7.17 0.26 0.01
N ALA A 47 -7.64 1.27 -0.70
CA ALA A 47 -9.04 1.49 -0.98
C ALA A 47 -9.29 1.69 -2.48
N THR A 48 -10.52 1.48 -2.92
CA THR A 48 -10.91 1.69 -4.33
C THR A 48 -12.04 2.69 -4.48
N SER A 49 -12.06 3.41 -5.59
CA SER A 49 -13.18 4.28 -5.99
C SER A 49 -13.33 4.29 -7.51
N THR A 50 -14.55 4.44 -8.01
CA THR A 50 -14.83 4.69 -9.44
C THR A 50 -14.82 6.18 -9.81
N THR A 51 -14.83 7.08 -8.82
CA THR A 51 -15.03 8.53 -9.03
C THR A 51 -13.92 9.40 -8.44
N MET A 52 -13.08 8.85 -7.57
CA MET A 52 -12.08 9.57 -6.75
C MET A 52 -12.67 10.55 -5.71
N GLU A 53 -13.99 10.77 -5.71
CA GLU A 53 -14.67 11.72 -4.82
C GLU A 53 -14.55 11.34 -3.34
N SER A 54 -14.67 12.33 -2.45
CA SER A 54 -14.73 12.08 -1.02
C SER A 54 -15.92 11.17 -0.67
N GLY A 55 -15.72 10.18 0.21
CA GLY A 55 -16.77 9.24 0.61
C GLY A 55 -17.10 8.14 -0.40
N SER A 56 -16.53 8.17 -1.60
CA SER A 56 -16.69 7.10 -2.61
C SER A 56 -15.71 5.93 -2.42
N TRP A 57 -14.77 6.07 -1.49
CA TRP A 57 -13.69 5.12 -1.25
C TRP A 57 -14.17 3.95 -0.43
N LYS A 58 -14.07 2.75 -1.01
CA LYS A 58 -14.25 1.49 -0.29
C LYS A 58 -12.88 0.98 0.15
N ASP A 59 -12.67 0.91 1.45
CA ASP A 59 -11.45 0.37 2.03
C ASP A 59 -11.46 -1.17 2.01
N HIS A 60 -10.28 -1.75 1.74
CA HIS A 60 -10.05 -3.20 1.65
C HIS A 60 -8.98 -3.69 2.63
N GLY A 61 -8.33 -2.79 3.36
CA GLY A 61 -7.36 -3.12 4.40
C GLY A 61 -5.97 -3.46 3.86
N ILE A 62 -5.25 -4.28 4.63
CA ILE A 62 -3.82 -4.54 4.52
C ILE A 62 -3.41 -5.16 3.18
N VAL A 63 -2.33 -4.62 2.62
CA VAL A 63 -1.54 -5.19 1.51
C VAL A 63 -0.25 -5.81 2.04
N VAL A 64 0.53 -5.05 2.79
CA VAL A 64 1.83 -5.47 3.35
C VAL A 64 2.04 -4.83 4.71
N THR A 65 2.67 -5.56 5.63
CA THR A 65 3.04 -5.08 6.97
C THR A 65 4.52 -5.27 7.23
N SER A 66 5.07 -4.46 8.12
CA SER A 66 6.41 -4.68 8.66
C SER A 66 6.44 -4.43 10.17
N THR A 67 7.34 -5.15 10.84
CA THR A 67 7.78 -4.94 12.21
C THR A 67 9.30 -4.78 12.23
N ASP A 68 9.91 -4.62 13.41
CA ASP A 68 11.37 -4.61 13.58
C ASP A 68 12.10 -5.87 13.05
N SER A 69 11.37 -6.97 12.82
CA SER A 69 11.93 -8.19 12.26
C SER A 69 12.04 -8.19 10.73
N ASN A 70 11.38 -7.24 10.06
CA ASN A 70 11.42 -7.10 8.61
C ASN A 70 12.62 -6.24 8.19
N PRO A 71 13.22 -6.50 7.02
CA PRO A 71 14.33 -5.69 6.52
C PRO A 71 13.88 -4.36 5.87
N TYR A 72 12.59 -4.04 5.93
CA TYR A 72 11.97 -2.87 5.29
C TYR A 72 10.91 -2.24 6.19
N ASN A 73 10.60 -0.98 5.89
CA ASN A 73 9.45 -0.27 6.44
C ASN A 73 8.30 -0.31 5.43
N ALA A 74 7.18 -0.94 5.77
CA ALA A 74 5.98 -1.02 4.93
C ALA A 74 5.20 0.30 4.93
N ILE A 75 5.78 1.34 4.32
CA ILE A 75 5.20 2.66 4.08
C ILE A 75 5.65 3.22 2.72
N ASP A 76 5.15 4.39 2.33
CA ASP A 76 5.54 5.12 1.11
C ASP A 76 5.27 4.29 -0.17
N ALA A 77 4.08 3.68 -0.23
CA ALA A 77 3.68 2.81 -1.32
C ALA A 77 3.58 3.53 -2.67
N ASN A 78 3.99 2.85 -3.74
CA ASN A 78 3.72 3.25 -5.11
C ASN A 78 3.40 2.03 -5.98
N ALA A 79 2.31 2.09 -6.76
CA ALA A 79 1.98 1.05 -7.72
C ALA A 79 2.42 1.45 -9.14
N ILE A 80 3.22 0.59 -9.77
CA ILE A 80 3.76 0.82 -11.11
C ILE A 80 3.38 -0.32 -12.06
N ASN A 81 3.39 0.00 -13.37
CA ASN A 81 3.31 -1.04 -14.39
C ASN A 81 4.60 -1.86 -14.39
N GLY A 82 4.45 -3.17 -14.53
CA GLY A 82 5.54 -4.09 -14.83
C GLY A 82 5.93 -4.05 -16.30
N THR A 83 6.66 -5.07 -16.74
CA THR A 83 7.19 -5.15 -18.11
C THR A 83 6.18 -5.69 -19.12
N GLY A 84 5.20 -6.48 -18.68
CA GLY A 84 4.12 -7.02 -19.49
C GLY A 84 2.84 -6.16 -19.46
N ALA A 85 1.96 -6.36 -20.44
CA ALA A 85 0.74 -5.56 -20.65
C ALA A 85 -0.27 -5.56 -19.49
N ASN A 86 -0.13 -6.48 -18.52
CA ASN A 86 -0.99 -6.60 -17.35
C ASN A 86 -0.18 -6.96 -16.09
N GLU A 87 1.12 -6.68 -16.10
CA GLU A 87 1.99 -6.87 -14.95
C GLU A 87 2.02 -5.57 -14.14
N PHE A 88 2.03 -5.71 -12.82
CA PHE A 88 2.14 -4.59 -11.90
C PHE A 88 3.15 -4.94 -10.81
N CYS A 89 3.77 -3.91 -10.25
CA CYS A 89 4.60 -4.02 -9.06
C CYS A 89 4.13 -3.04 -8.00
N LEU A 90 4.21 -3.47 -6.74
CA LEU A 90 4.23 -2.57 -5.60
C LEU A 90 5.68 -2.22 -5.30
N GLN A 91 5.96 -0.93 -5.16
CA GLN A 91 7.19 -0.41 -4.57
C GLN A 91 6.85 0.22 -3.21
N TRP A 92 7.75 0.10 -2.24
CA TRP A 92 7.60 0.70 -0.92
C TRP A 92 8.95 0.83 -0.24
N GLY A 93 8.98 1.55 0.88
CA GLY A 93 10.15 1.63 1.72
C GLY A 93 10.52 3.06 2.09
N SER A 94 11.25 3.20 3.18
CA SER A 94 11.61 4.49 3.74
C SER A 94 12.82 4.38 4.66
N TYR A 95 13.72 5.37 4.59
CA TYR A 95 14.94 5.48 5.41
C TYR A 95 15.78 4.18 5.42
N LEU A 96 16.20 3.73 6.62
CA LEU A 96 17.09 2.59 6.85
C LEU A 96 16.48 1.26 6.38
N GLY A 97 15.20 1.22 6.06
CA GLY A 97 14.51 0.08 5.48
C GLY A 97 14.68 -0.05 3.97
N ASN A 98 15.46 0.83 3.32
CA ASN A 98 15.73 0.83 1.89
C ASN A 98 14.43 0.88 1.05
N ILE A 99 14.52 0.64 -0.27
CA ILE A 99 13.36 0.55 -1.16
C ILE A 99 13.21 -0.88 -1.68
N TYR A 100 12.00 -1.42 -1.56
CA TYR A 100 11.64 -2.77 -1.94
C TYR A 100 10.58 -2.77 -3.04
N GLN A 101 10.54 -3.87 -3.77
CA GLN A 101 9.57 -4.12 -4.82
C GLN A 101 9.05 -5.56 -4.76
N SER A 102 7.79 -5.76 -5.14
CA SER A 102 7.23 -7.08 -5.38
C SER A 102 6.18 -7.05 -6.48
N PRO A 103 6.07 -8.11 -7.32
CA PRO A 103 4.97 -8.25 -8.26
C PRO A 103 3.61 -8.32 -7.55
N VAL A 104 2.61 -7.70 -8.14
CA VAL A 104 1.22 -7.73 -7.66
C VAL A 104 0.26 -8.03 -8.80
N ALA A 105 -0.90 -8.59 -8.47
CA ALA A 105 -2.00 -8.72 -9.40
C ALA A 105 -3.07 -7.67 -9.07
N ILE A 106 -3.47 -6.88 -10.07
CA ILE A 106 -4.50 -5.84 -9.91
C ILE A 106 -5.62 -6.11 -10.91
N ASN A 107 -6.80 -6.48 -10.41
CA ASN A 107 -7.99 -6.71 -11.23
C ASN A 107 -9.30 -6.54 -10.45
N GLY A 108 -9.62 -5.29 -10.10
CA GLY A 108 -10.73 -4.96 -9.20
C GLY A 108 -10.38 -5.18 -7.73
N GLU A 109 -9.42 -6.07 -7.47
CA GLU A 109 -8.79 -6.33 -6.18
C GLU A 109 -7.27 -6.14 -6.33
N TYR A 110 -6.63 -5.65 -5.26
CA TYR A 110 -5.18 -5.53 -5.18
C TYR A 110 -4.63 -6.74 -4.43
N VAL A 111 -3.93 -7.63 -5.12
CA VAL A 111 -3.44 -8.90 -4.57
C VAL A 111 -1.93 -8.90 -4.49
N PHE A 112 -1.42 -8.83 -3.26
CA PHE A 112 -0.01 -9.00 -2.93
C PHE A 112 0.29 -10.45 -2.55
N ARG A 113 1.45 -10.96 -2.97
CA ARG A 113 1.88 -12.34 -2.69
C ARG A 113 3.23 -12.33 -1.97
N PRO A 114 3.25 -12.51 -0.64
CA PRO A 114 4.48 -12.42 0.13
C PRO A 114 5.51 -13.47 -0.29
N GLY A 115 6.79 -13.19 -0.04
CA GLY A 115 7.93 -14.04 -0.37
C GLY A 115 8.57 -13.76 -1.73
N ASN A 116 8.10 -12.73 -2.44
CA ASN A 116 8.64 -12.27 -3.72
C ASN A 116 9.13 -10.81 -3.64
N GLU A 117 9.46 -10.35 -2.44
CA GLU A 117 9.97 -9.01 -2.18
C GLU A 117 11.48 -8.97 -2.39
N TYR A 118 11.98 -7.95 -3.08
CA TYR A 118 13.41 -7.74 -3.24
C TYR A 118 13.74 -6.25 -3.15
N GLN A 119 14.92 -5.97 -2.60
CA GLN A 119 15.43 -4.62 -2.48
C GLN A 119 15.88 -4.11 -3.86
N ILE A 120 15.50 -2.87 -4.21
CA ILE A 120 15.81 -2.24 -5.50
C ILE A 120 16.65 -0.97 -5.36
N ALA A 121 16.72 -0.36 -4.17
CA ALA A 121 17.59 0.79 -3.88
C ALA A 121 17.98 0.82 -2.40
N TYR A 122 18.92 1.70 -2.03
CA TYR A 122 19.35 1.99 -0.65
C TYR A 122 18.96 3.42 -0.28
#